data_AF-A0A5K1A6W7-F1
#
_entry.id   AF-A0A5K1A6W7-F1
#
_cell.length_a   1.000
_cell.length_b   1.000
_cell.length_c   1.000
_cell.angle_alpha   90.00
_cell.angle_beta   90.00
_cell.angle_gamma   90.00
#
_symmetry.space_group_name_H-M   'P 1'
#
loop_
_entity.id
_entity.type
_entity.pdbx_description
1 polymer ?
#
loop_
_entity_poly.entity_id
_entity_poly.type
_entity_poly.pdbx_seq_one_letter_code
_entity_poly.pdbx_strand_id
1 'polypeptide(L)' 'DIIFHPYALGCGHLFCKGCICSAASVLIFEGPKFAPPESKCPVCRS' A
#
# COMPACT_ATOMS: atom_id res chain seq x y z
N ASP A 1 11.07 -13.06 -14.65
CA ASP A 1 11.15 -13.18 -13.19
C ASP A 1 10.41 -12.00 -12.57
N ILE A 2 9.51 -12.24 -11.61
CA ILE A 2 8.69 -11.16 -11.03
C ILE A 2 9.50 -10.57 -9.87
N ILE A 3 10.22 -9.49 -10.14
CA ILE A 3 11.17 -8.89 -9.17
C ILE A 3 10.46 -8.32 -7.92
N PHE A 4 9.13 -8.07 -7.98
CA PHE A 4 8.34 -7.56 -6.85
C PHE A 4 6.93 -8.18 -6.83
N HIS A 5 6.46 -8.55 -5.64
CA HIS A 5 5.06 -8.88 -5.40
C HIS A 5 4.25 -7.58 -5.19
N PRO A 6 3.38 -7.18 -6.14
CA PRO A 6 2.61 -5.95 -6.00
C PRO A 6 1.49 -6.10 -4.97
N TYR A 7 1.11 -4.99 -4.35
CA TYR A 7 -0.04 -4.90 -3.46
C TYR A 7 -1.24 -4.32 -4.20
N ALA A 8 -2.29 -5.11 -4.36
CA ALA A 8 -3.56 -4.67 -4.90
C ALA A 8 -4.48 -4.16 -3.77
N LEU A 9 -5.03 -2.96 -3.94
CA LEU A 9 -6.07 -2.43 -3.06
C LEU A 9 -7.46 -2.82 -3.55
N GLY A 10 -8.47 -2.72 -2.67
CA GLY A 10 -9.87 -2.99 -3.05
C GLY A 10 -10.40 -2.10 -4.17
N CYS A 11 -9.78 -0.93 -4.41
CA CYS A 11 -10.09 -0.04 -5.53
C CYS A 11 -9.41 -0.42 -6.85
N GLY A 12 -8.61 -1.51 -6.88
CA GLY A 12 -7.94 -2.02 -8.09
C GLY A 12 -6.59 -1.38 -8.41
N HIS A 13 -6.12 -0.39 -7.64
CA HIS A 13 -4.78 0.17 -7.83
C HIS A 13 -3.69 -0.72 -7.21
N LEU A 14 -2.54 -0.80 -7.90
CA LEU A 14 -1.40 -1.62 -7.51
C LEU A 14 -0.21 -0.75 -7.10
N PHE A 15 0.47 -1.16 -6.02
CA PHE A 15 1.61 -0.44 -5.47
C PHE A 15 2.73 -1.37 -5.06
N CYS A 16 3.96 -0.83 -5.04
CA CYS A 16 5.10 -1.48 -4.42
C CYS A 16 4.97 -1.44 -2.88
N LYS A 17 5.68 -2.33 -2.15
CA LYS A 17 5.66 -2.35 -0.68
C LYS A 17 5.99 -0.99 -0.06
N GLY A 18 7.06 -0.35 -0.54
CA GLY A 18 7.48 0.97 -0.04
C GLY A 18 6.44 2.06 -0.32
N CYS A 19 5.86 2.04 -1.52
CA CYS A 19 4.85 2.98 -1.98
C CYS A 19 3.61 2.93 -1.08
N ILE A 20 3.10 1.73 -0.81
CA ILE A 20 1.90 1.58 0.02
C ILE A 20 2.19 1.83 1.51
N CYS A 21 3.37 1.45 2.01
CA CYS A 21 3.75 1.73 3.40
C CYS A 21 3.92 3.24 3.64
N SER A 22 4.55 3.95 2.70
CA SER A 22 4.67 5.41 2.78
C SER A 22 3.32 6.11 2.71
N ALA A 23 2.40 5.62 1.85
CA ALA A 23 1.04 6.15 1.76
C ALA A 23 0.22 5.94 3.04
N ALA A 24 0.40 4.80 3.69
CA ALA A 24 -0.27 4.44 4.93
C ALA A 24 0.45 4.95 6.20
N SER A 25 1.56 5.68 6.06
CA SER A 25 2.40 6.14 7.17
C SER A 25 2.83 5.01 8.12
N VAL A 26 3.14 3.83 7.58
CA VAL A 26 3.63 2.66 8.33
C VAL A 26 5.07 2.33 7.92
N LEU A 27 5.80 1.67 8.81
CA LEU A 27 7.17 1.28 8.51
C LEU A 27 7.18 0.13 7.51
N ILE A 28 8.13 0.17 6.58
CA ILE A 28 8.23 -0.83 5.50
C ILE A 28 8.36 -2.25 6.07
N PHE A 29 8.97 -2.45 7.25
CA PHE A 29 9.10 -3.78 7.85
C PHE A 29 7.77 -4.31 8.41
N GLU A 30 6.89 -3.44 8.93
CA GLU A 30 5.55 -3.78 9.44
C GLU A 30 4.65 -4.22 8.27
N GLY A 31 4.70 -3.45 7.18
CA GLY A 31 3.93 -3.68 5.98
C GLY A 31 2.51 -3.07 6.02
N PRO A 32 1.80 -3.09 4.88
CA PRO A 32 0.51 -2.39 4.73
C PRO A 32 -0.62 -2.94 5.60
N LYS A 33 -0.48 -4.15 6.16
CA LYS A 33 -1.47 -4.75 7.06
C LYS A 33 -1.62 -4.02 8.40
N PHE A 34 -0.64 -3.20 8.78
CA PHE A 34 -0.67 -2.35 9.98
C PHE A 34 -1.14 -0.92 9.67
N ALA A 35 -1.56 -0.64 8.44
CA ALA A 35 -2.09 0.66 8.07
C ALA A 35 -3.32 1.02 8.94
N PRO A 36 -3.45 2.28 9.39
CA PRO A 36 -4.67 2.72 10.06
C PRO A 36 -5.88 2.56 9.12
N PRO A 37 -7.08 2.28 9.65
CA PRO A 37 -8.28 2.04 8.85
C PRO A 37 -8.69 3.26 8.00
N GLU A 38 -8.25 4.47 8.37
CA GLU A 38 -8.44 5.68 7.57
C GLU A 38 -7.46 5.81 6.39
N SER A 39 -6.51 4.89 6.23
CA SER A 39 -5.56 4.92 5.11
C SER A 39 -6.28 4.74 3.78
N LYS A 40 -6.15 5.73 2.91
CA LYS A 40 -6.80 5.74 1.59
C LYS A 40 -5.83 5.40 0.48
N CYS A 41 -6.38 4.98 -0.65
CA CYS A 41 -5.59 4.83 -1.86
C CYS A 41 -5.02 6.20 -2.30
N PRO A 42 -3.70 6.31 -2.55
CA PRO A 42 -3.08 7.56 -3.02
C PRO A 42 -3.65 8.11 -4.32
N VAL A 43 -4.16 7.21 -5.18
CA VAL A 43 -4.71 7.57 -6.49
C VAL A 43 -6.19 7.93 -6.37
N CYS A 44 -7.00 7.11 -5.70
CA CYS A 44 -8.43 7.38 -5.58
C CYS A 44 -8.72 8.57 -4.66
N ARG A 45 -7.93 8.75 -3.58
CA ARG A 45 -8.22 9.63 -2.43
C ARG A 45 -9.57 9.39 -1.75
N SER A 46 -10.30 8.35 -2.18
CA SER A 46 -11.57 7.88 -1.65
C SER A 46 -11.34 6.93 -0.49
#